data_AF-A0A3M1B4U8-F1
#
_entry.id   AF-A0A3M1B4U8-F1
#
_cell.length_a   1.000
_cell.length_b   1.000
_cell.length_c   1.000
_cell.angle_alpha   90.00
_cell.angle_beta   90.00
_cell.angle_gamma   90.00
#
_symmetry.space_group_name_H-M   'P 1'
#
loop_
_entity.id
_entity.type
_entity.pdbx_description
1 polymer ?
#
loop_
_entity_poly.entity_id
_entity_poly.type
_entity_poly.pdbx_seq_one_letter_code
_entity_poly.pdbx_strand_id
1 'polypeptide(L)'
;MAHDPHQNQARDTSRDIYVRTEIGTGAKLFFGSALFILFFLIVSLNLPLETLNAPQWLIELQTNLLNLSKALAPYLIVGVLGSIVGIAELTSAFQTYPREAMRTRWAKILIGVNSSTAILALGITRLTMPTMNSTLQVILVGLGFQSLIRTKFVLAKQIGSKDGSGEISVNIGWLYDQFQNLCRTQIDLELMNNRRTAVTDLLLHYPSLTELYDIAYYTIIARATLSPSEEEERLSRLEKLIDPSAPENFAKTSIALLILENGGPGYVNLLMDQAHQTSPEGAATAVFTTEQLVTRMVNEFSLERLVELAEKMTAAEDVLEWIREAAKPNPGTSESNQKAAICHMIIQQTGVEAVQKAITQEKI
;
A
#
# COMPACT_ATOMS: atom_id res chain seq x y z
N MET A 1 -15.87 22.47 -46.46
CA MET A 1 -15.33 22.27 -45.10
C MET A 1 -13.86 21.97 -45.23
N ALA A 2 -13.02 22.98 -45.02
CA ALA A 2 -11.57 22.85 -45.13
C ALA A 2 -11.04 22.28 -43.81
N HIS A 3 -10.27 21.19 -43.92
CA HIS A 3 -9.63 20.51 -42.81
C HIS A 3 -8.53 21.42 -42.26
N ASP A 4 -8.63 21.84 -41.00
CA ASP A 4 -7.63 22.68 -40.35
C ASP A 4 -6.39 21.83 -39.97
N PRO A 5 -5.22 22.07 -40.59
CA PRO A 5 -4.01 21.29 -40.35
C PRO A 5 -3.35 21.59 -38.99
N HIS A 6 -3.81 22.61 -38.25
CA HIS A 6 -3.20 22.98 -36.96
C HIS A 6 -3.63 22.10 -35.78
N GLN A 7 -4.74 21.35 -35.87
CA GLN A 7 -5.16 20.44 -34.80
C GLN A 7 -4.31 19.16 -34.66
N ASN A 8 -3.62 18.73 -35.73
CA ASN A 8 -2.79 17.52 -35.67
C ASN A 8 -1.43 17.74 -35.02
N GLN A 9 -0.93 18.98 -34.94
CA GLN A 9 0.39 19.27 -34.39
C GLN A 9 0.41 19.33 -32.84
N ALA A 10 -0.75 19.60 -32.22
CA ALA A 10 -0.93 19.54 -30.77
C ALA A 10 -1.09 18.10 -30.24
N ARG A 11 -1.51 17.15 -31.07
CA ARG A 11 -1.62 15.73 -30.68
C ARG A 11 -0.27 15.01 -30.61
N ASP A 12 0.72 15.45 -31.38
CA ASP A 12 2.02 14.77 -31.43
C ASP A 12 2.98 15.21 -30.31
N THR A 13 2.85 16.45 -29.82
CA THR A 13 3.67 16.97 -28.71
C THR A 13 3.23 16.46 -27.34
N SER A 14 1.98 15.99 -27.18
CA SER A 14 1.50 15.37 -25.93
C SER A 14 1.91 13.89 -25.77
N ARG A 15 2.49 13.25 -26.80
CA ARG A 15 2.98 11.86 -26.70
C ARG A 15 4.35 11.72 -26.04
N ASP A 16 5.11 12.81 -25.95
CA ASP A 16 6.46 12.82 -25.36
C ASP A 16 6.49 13.21 -23.88
N ILE A 17 5.33 13.38 -23.23
CA ILE A 17 5.25 13.43 -21.77
C ILE A 17 5.38 11.99 -21.26
N TYR A 18 6.61 11.49 -21.35
CA TYR A 18 7.07 10.30 -20.67
C TYR A 18 6.54 10.36 -19.23
N VAL A 19 5.66 9.41 -18.90
CA VAL A 19 5.43 8.97 -17.53
C VAL A 19 6.75 8.40 -17.03
N ARG A 20 7.66 9.31 -16.68
CA ARG A 20 8.82 9.02 -15.87
C ARG A 20 8.21 8.70 -14.52
N THR A 21 7.87 7.44 -14.33
CA THR A 21 7.72 6.90 -12.98
C THR A 21 9.06 7.18 -12.33
N GLU A 22 9.14 8.29 -11.59
CA GLU A 22 10.19 8.49 -10.64
C GLU A 22 9.99 7.39 -9.61
N ILE A 23 10.56 6.22 -9.90
CA ILE A 23 11.11 5.34 -8.89
C ILE A 23 11.98 6.29 -8.09
N GLY A 24 11.46 6.76 -6.95
CA GLY A 24 12.06 7.84 -6.19
C GLY A 24 13.54 7.54 -6.01
N THR A 25 14.38 8.57 -6.04
CA THR A 25 15.83 8.43 -5.97
C THR A 25 16.27 7.46 -4.86
N GLY A 26 15.53 7.41 -3.75
CA GLY A 26 15.68 6.41 -2.68
C GLY A 26 15.42 4.96 -3.09
N ALA A 27 14.38 4.66 -3.88
CA ALA A 27 14.12 3.31 -4.39
C ALA A 27 15.20 2.88 -5.40
N LYS A 28 15.70 3.79 -6.26
CA LYS A 28 16.82 3.47 -7.17
C LYS A 28 18.11 3.16 -6.39
N LEU A 29 18.42 3.95 -5.36
CA LEU A 29 19.56 3.70 -4.47
C LEU A 29 19.40 2.40 -3.69
N PHE A 30 18.20 2.09 -3.22
CA PHE A 30 17.90 0.84 -2.52
C PHE A 30 18.03 -0.37 -3.44
N PHE A 31 17.44 -0.35 -4.63
CA PHE A 31 17.57 -1.44 -5.60
C PHE A 31 19.01 -1.59 -6.09
N GLY A 32 19.70 -0.48 -6.38
CA GLY A 32 21.10 -0.50 -6.80
C GLY A 32 22.03 -1.08 -5.74
N SER A 33 21.87 -0.66 -4.48
CA SER A 33 22.65 -1.21 -3.35
C SER A 33 22.31 -2.68 -3.08
N ALA A 34 21.04 -3.06 -3.10
CA ALA A 34 20.62 -4.46 -2.92
C ALA A 34 21.19 -5.37 -4.01
N LEU A 35 21.18 -4.92 -5.28
CA LEU A 35 21.68 -5.68 -6.42
C LEU A 35 23.21 -5.76 -6.40
N PHE A 36 23.90 -4.69 -5.99
CA PHE A 36 25.34 -4.70 -5.75
C PHE A 36 25.75 -5.64 -4.62
N ILE A 37 25.04 -5.60 -3.49
CA ILE A 37 25.26 -6.52 -2.36
C ILE A 37 25.03 -7.96 -2.82
N LEU A 38 23.94 -8.23 -3.52
CA LEU A 38 23.64 -9.57 -4.05
C LEU A 38 24.74 -10.05 -5.01
N PHE A 39 25.17 -9.20 -5.94
CA PHE A 39 26.25 -9.51 -6.87
C PHE A 39 27.55 -9.79 -6.14
N PHE A 40 27.95 -8.93 -5.19
CA PHE A 40 29.14 -9.12 -4.38
C PHE A 40 29.07 -10.43 -3.58
N LEU A 41 27.90 -10.75 -3.03
CA LEU A 41 27.67 -11.97 -2.27
C LEU A 41 27.77 -13.21 -3.18
N ILE A 42 27.20 -13.17 -4.39
CA ILE A 42 27.35 -14.23 -5.41
C ILE A 42 28.82 -14.40 -5.80
N VAL A 43 29.52 -13.31 -6.15
CA VAL A 43 30.93 -13.36 -6.53
C VAL A 43 31.76 -13.92 -5.38
N SER A 44 31.60 -13.39 -4.16
CA SER A 44 32.34 -13.84 -2.99
C SER A 44 32.09 -15.31 -2.64
N LEU A 45 30.89 -15.85 -2.90
CA LEU A 45 30.59 -17.26 -2.70
C LEU A 45 31.19 -18.17 -3.79
N ASN A 46 31.42 -17.66 -5.00
CA ASN A 46 31.97 -18.45 -6.12
C ASN A 46 33.48 -18.26 -6.30
N LEU A 47 34.10 -17.31 -5.59
CA LEU A 47 35.51 -17.02 -5.70
C LEU A 47 36.32 -18.09 -4.94
N PRO A 48 37.26 -18.80 -5.57
CA PRO A 48 38.01 -19.87 -4.92
C PRO A 48 39.04 -19.28 -3.94
N LEU A 49 38.63 -18.97 -2.70
CA LEU A 49 39.49 -18.33 -1.69
C LEU A 49 40.73 -19.18 -1.34
N GLU A 50 40.66 -20.50 -1.53
CA GLU A 50 41.79 -21.42 -1.44
C GLU A 50 42.94 -21.01 -2.37
N THR A 51 42.64 -20.48 -3.56
CA THR A 51 43.64 -20.06 -4.55
C THR A 51 44.28 -18.70 -4.22
N LEU A 52 43.68 -17.93 -3.30
CA LEU A 52 44.13 -16.59 -2.92
C LEU A 52 44.92 -16.55 -1.60
N ASN A 53 45.27 -17.70 -1.02
CA ASN A 53 45.91 -17.79 0.29
C ASN A 53 45.14 -17.01 1.38
N ALA A 54 43.81 -17.05 1.33
CA ALA A 54 42.96 -16.40 2.32
C ALA A 54 43.17 -17.01 3.72
N PRO A 55 42.93 -16.24 4.81
CA PRO A 55 42.96 -16.77 6.16
C PRO A 55 42.00 -17.95 6.35
N GLN A 56 42.41 -18.97 7.12
CA GLN A 56 41.63 -20.21 7.30
C GLN A 56 40.21 -19.97 7.83
N TRP A 57 40.03 -19.06 8.78
CA TRP A 57 38.70 -18.70 9.30
C TRP A 57 37.75 -18.17 8.22
N LEU A 58 38.28 -17.49 7.20
CA LEU A 58 37.49 -16.91 6.11
C LEU A 58 37.06 -18.01 5.12
N ILE A 59 37.95 -18.98 4.86
CA ILE A 59 37.64 -20.17 4.05
C ILE A 59 36.52 -20.98 4.75
N GLU A 60 36.66 -21.26 6.05
CA GLU A 60 35.65 -21.97 6.83
C GLU A 60 34.29 -21.23 6.83
N LEU A 61 34.29 -19.91 7.01
CA LEU A 61 33.09 -19.09 6.91
C LEU A 61 32.45 -19.20 5.52
N GLN A 62 33.25 -19.08 4.44
CA GLN A 62 32.77 -19.20 3.07
C GLN A 62 32.16 -20.59 2.81
N THR A 63 32.84 -21.66 3.19
CA THR A 63 32.36 -23.04 3.04
C THR A 63 31.05 -23.26 3.80
N ASN A 64 30.96 -22.76 5.04
CA ASN A 64 29.73 -22.84 5.84
C ASN A 64 28.57 -22.07 5.20
N LEU A 65 28.81 -20.84 4.72
CA LEU A 65 27.81 -20.05 4.02
C LEU A 65 27.37 -20.69 2.69
N LEU A 66 28.30 -21.31 1.97
CA LEU A 66 28.02 -22.02 0.72
C LEU A 66 27.22 -23.31 0.96
N ASN A 67 27.52 -24.04 2.03
CA ASN A 67 26.73 -25.21 2.44
C ASN A 67 25.33 -24.82 2.90
N LEU A 68 25.21 -23.75 3.70
CA LEU A 68 23.93 -23.20 4.13
C LEU A 68 23.11 -22.72 2.93
N SER A 69 23.72 -21.99 1.99
CA SER A 69 23.03 -21.50 0.79
C SER A 69 22.56 -22.65 -0.10
N LYS A 70 23.39 -23.69 -0.31
CA LYS A 70 22.97 -24.92 -1.01
C LYS A 70 21.81 -25.63 -0.32
N ALA A 71 21.81 -25.65 1.01
CA ALA A 71 20.73 -26.26 1.78
C ALA A 71 19.41 -25.47 1.68
N LEU A 72 19.49 -24.13 1.75
CA LEU A 72 18.33 -23.23 1.73
C LEU A 72 17.81 -22.90 0.34
N ALA A 73 18.67 -22.87 -0.69
CA ALA A 73 18.31 -22.44 -2.04
C ALA A 73 17.09 -23.17 -2.61
N PRO A 74 16.95 -24.51 -2.49
CA PRO A 74 15.74 -25.22 -2.93
C PRO A 74 14.46 -24.68 -2.30
N TYR A 75 14.48 -24.38 -0.99
CA TYR A 75 13.31 -23.83 -0.28
C TYR A 75 13.03 -22.40 -0.70
N LEU A 76 14.06 -21.58 -0.90
CA LEU A 76 13.90 -20.21 -1.39
C LEU A 76 13.30 -20.20 -2.81
N ILE A 77 13.79 -21.06 -3.71
CA ILE A 77 13.27 -21.17 -5.07
C ILE A 77 11.79 -21.56 -5.06
N VAL A 78 11.43 -22.61 -4.30
CA VAL A 78 10.02 -23.04 -4.19
C VAL A 78 9.16 -21.97 -3.51
N GLY A 79 9.69 -21.28 -2.49
CA GLY A 79 9.01 -20.16 -1.85
C GLY A 79 8.73 -19.01 -2.81
N VAL A 80 9.68 -18.66 -3.68
CA VAL A 80 9.51 -17.64 -4.73
C VAL A 80 8.47 -18.08 -5.76
N LEU A 81 8.51 -19.34 -6.21
CA LEU A 81 7.48 -19.89 -7.10
C LEU A 81 6.09 -19.82 -6.45
N GLY A 82 5.99 -20.16 -5.16
CA GLY A 82 4.74 -20.02 -4.40
C GLY A 82 4.25 -18.58 -4.33
N SER A 83 5.15 -17.63 -4.08
CA SER A 83 4.82 -16.20 -4.10
C SER A 83 4.33 -15.71 -5.47
N ILE A 84 4.95 -16.17 -6.57
CA ILE A 84 4.52 -15.83 -7.94
C ILE A 84 3.09 -16.31 -8.18
N VAL A 85 2.74 -17.52 -7.72
CA VAL A 85 1.36 -18.01 -7.83
C VAL A 85 0.41 -17.13 -7.03
N GLY A 86 0.73 -16.80 -5.78
CA GLY A 86 -0.11 -15.91 -4.96
C GLY A 86 -0.31 -14.53 -5.59
N ILE A 87 0.72 -13.97 -6.24
CA ILE A 87 0.63 -12.72 -7.00
C ILE A 87 -0.29 -12.87 -8.22
N ALA A 88 -0.19 -13.99 -8.96
CA ALA A 88 -1.04 -14.25 -10.12
C ALA A 88 -2.52 -14.42 -9.71
N GLU A 89 -2.80 -15.11 -8.60
CA GLU A 89 -4.14 -15.23 -8.04
C GLU A 89 -4.70 -13.86 -7.63
N LEU A 90 -3.88 -13.01 -7.03
CA LEU A 90 -4.31 -11.68 -6.62
C LEU A 90 -4.56 -10.76 -7.83
N THR A 91 -3.66 -10.77 -8.80
CA THR A 91 -3.76 -9.94 -10.01
C THR A 91 -5.00 -10.31 -10.83
N SER A 92 -5.32 -11.60 -10.92
CA SER A 92 -6.53 -12.07 -11.62
C SER A 92 -7.82 -11.76 -10.86
N ALA A 93 -7.78 -11.73 -9.52
CA ALA A 93 -8.93 -11.36 -8.69
C ALA A 93 -9.23 -9.84 -8.69
N PHE A 94 -8.20 -9.00 -8.78
CA PHE A 94 -8.31 -7.53 -8.72
C PHE A 94 -7.80 -6.86 -10.00
N GLN A 95 -8.44 -7.17 -11.14
CA GLN A 95 -7.99 -6.69 -12.45
C GLN A 95 -7.99 -5.16 -12.60
N THR A 96 -8.89 -4.46 -11.91
CA THR A 96 -9.02 -3.00 -12.02
C THR A 96 -7.95 -2.26 -11.23
N TYR A 97 -7.45 -2.84 -10.12
CA TYR A 97 -6.51 -2.18 -9.20
C TYR A 97 -5.46 -3.17 -8.65
N PRO A 98 -4.70 -3.88 -9.52
CA PRO A 98 -3.81 -4.94 -9.08
C PRO A 98 -2.67 -4.42 -8.20
N ARG A 99 -2.19 -3.20 -8.48
CA ARG A 99 -1.08 -2.58 -7.76
C ARG A 99 -1.48 -2.16 -6.35
N GLU A 100 -2.65 -1.56 -6.21
CA GLU A 100 -3.22 -1.12 -4.93
C GLU A 100 -3.56 -2.34 -4.09
N ALA A 101 -4.18 -3.36 -4.70
CA ALA A 101 -4.47 -4.63 -4.03
C ALA A 101 -3.21 -5.28 -3.47
N MET A 102 -2.11 -5.35 -4.25
CA MET A 102 -0.83 -5.91 -3.80
C MET A 102 -0.19 -5.18 -2.61
N ARG A 103 -0.51 -3.90 -2.40
CA ARG A 103 0.07 -3.11 -1.30
C ARG A 103 -0.61 -3.36 0.04
N THR A 104 -1.85 -3.85 0.03
CA THR A 104 -2.62 -4.15 1.24
C THR A 104 -1.91 -5.15 2.14
N ARG A 105 -2.21 -5.10 3.44
CA ARG A 105 -1.62 -6.04 4.41
C ARG A 105 -2.06 -7.48 4.10
N TRP A 106 -3.32 -7.66 3.73
CA TRP A 106 -3.91 -8.96 3.42
C TRP A 106 -3.34 -9.62 2.17
N ALA A 107 -2.99 -8.83 1.14
CA ALA A 107 -2.26 -9.35 -0.01
C ALA A 107 -0.90 -9.96 0.38
N LYS A 108 -0.15 -9.28 1.24
CA LYS A 108 1.15 -9.78 1.74
C LYS A 108 0.99 -11.07 2.53
N ILE A 109 -0.06 -11.17 3.34
CA ILE A 109 -0.38 -12.40 4.08
C ILE A 109 -0.71 -13.53 3.10
N LEU A 110 -1.55 -13.30 2.08
CA LEU A 110 -1.91 -14.30 1.07
C LEU A 110 -0.68 -14.82 0.30
N ILE A 111 0.20 -13.91 -0.13
CA ILE A 111 1.46 -14.26 -0.80
C ILE A 111 2.38 -15.05 0.15
N GLY A 112 2.46 -14.64 1.41
CA GLY A 112 3.25 -15.31 2.44
C GLY A 112 2.76 -16.73 2.74
N VAL A 113 1.44 -16.93 2.82
CA VAL A 113 0.82 -18.26 3.00
C VAL A 113 1.11 -19.17 1.81
N ASN A 114 1.00 -18.66 0.58
CA ASN A 114 1.37 -19.44 -0.61
C ASN A 114 2.85 -19.86 -0.60
N SER A 115 3.75 -18.91 -0.29
CA SER A 115 5.18 -19.18 -0.18
C SER A 115 5.49 -20.23 0.89
N SER A 116 4.91 -20.08 2.08
CA SER A 116 5.09 -20.98 3.22
C SER A 116 4.56 -22.38 2.92
N THR A 117 3.41 -22.47 2.25
CA THR A 117 2.81 -23.77 1.89
C THR A 117 3.63 -24.50 0.84
N ALA A 118 4.19 -23.78 -0.14
CA ALA A 118 5.11 -24.36 -1.12
C ALA A 118 6.39 -24.90 -0.44
N ILE A 119 6.96 -24.15 0.50
CA ILE A 119 8.14 -24.57 1.30
C ILE A 119 7.82 -25.82 2.13
N LEU A 120 6.66 -25.84 2.80
CA LEU A 120 6.21 -27.00 3.58
C LEU A 120 6.00 -28.23 2.70
N ALA A 121 5.41 -28.05 1.51
CA ALA A 121 5.25 -29.12 0.54
C ALA A 121 6.61 -29.72 0.13
N LEU A 122 7.62 -28.88 -0.11
CA LEU A 122 8.97 -29.37 -0.41
C LEU A 122 9.57 -30.14 0.78
N GLY A 123 9.36 -29.66 2.01
CA GLY A 123 9.77 -30.36 3.22
C GLY A 123 9.15 -31.76 3.31
N ILE A 124 7.84 -31.87 3.10
CA ILE A 124 7.12 -33.15 3.11
C ILE A 124 7.61 -34.06 1.98
N THR A 125 7.79 -33.54 0.76
CA THR A 125 8.31 -34.32 -0.38
C THR A 125 9.72 -34.86 -0.10
N ARG A 126 10.58 -34.07 0.54
CA ARG A 126 11.93 -34.53 0.92
C ARG A 126 11.91 -35.66 1.95
N LEU A 127 10.97 -35.61 2.89
CA LEU A 127 10.80 -36.67 3.90
C LEU A 127 10.21 -37.95 3.31
N THR A 128 9.29 -37.82 2.36
CA THR A 128 8.56 -38.96 1.77
C THR A 128 9.25 -39.58 0.56
N MET A 129 10.05 -38.81 -0.19
CA MET A 129 10.72 -39.25 -1.42
C MET A 129 12.23 -38.89 -1.41
N PRO A 130 13.02 -39.37 -0.42
CA PRO A 130 14.41 -38.95 -0.24
C PRO A 130 15.35 -39.36 -1.38
N THR A 131 14.99 -40.38 -2.17
CA THR A 131 15.79 -40.88 -3.31
C THR A 131 15.59 -40.10 -4.61
N MET A 132 14.57 -39.23 -4.67
CA MET A 132 14.27 -38.44 -5.87
C MET A 132 15.29 -37.32 -6.05
N ASN A 133 15.68 -37.06 -7.31
CA ASN A 133 16.59 -35.97 -7.64
C ASN A 133 16.07 -34.62 -7.09
N SER A 134 16.92 -33.89 -6.35
CA SER A 134 16.51 -32.65 -5.68
C SER A 134 16.00 -31.57 -6.64
N THR A 135 16.53 -31.50 -7.87
CA THR A 135 16.06 -30.53 -8.89
C THR A 135 14.67 -30.89 -9.35
N LEU A 136 14.41 -32.17 -9.62
CA LEU A 136 13.07 -32.64 -9.99
C LEU A 136 12.07 -32.42 -8.85
N GLN A 137 12.45 -32.63 -7.59
CA GLN A 137 11.58 -32.32 -6.44
C GLN A 137 11.18 -30.85 -6.41
N VAL A 138 12.14 -29.93 -6.60
CA VAL A 138 11.88 -28.48 -6.63
C VAL A 138 10.91 -28.11 -7.74
N ILE A 139 11.10 -28.63 -8.96
CA ILE A 139 10.23 -28.34 -10.11
C ILE A 139 8.83 -28.93 -9.86
N LEU A 140 8.76 -30.21 -9.46
CA LEU A 140 7.50 -30.92 -9.25
C LEU A 140 6.68 -30.27 -8.12
N VAL A 141 7.31 -29.91 -7.01
CA VAL A 141 6.64 -29.21 -5.91
C VAL A 141 6.27 -27.80 -6.35
N GLY A 142 7.20 -27.04 -6.94
CA GLY A 142 6.97 -25.65 -7.32
C GLY A 142 5.79 -25.46 -8.28
N LEU A 143 5.56 -26.41 -9.19
CA LEU A 143 4.41 -26.40 -10.11
C LEU A 143 3.20 -27.17 -9.58
N GLY A 144 3.42 -28.22 -8.80
CA GLY A 144 2.38 -29.17 -8.38
C GLY A 144 1.75 -28.87 -7.02
N PHE A 145 2.36 -28.03 -6.17
CA PHE A 145 1.84 -27.80 -4.81
C PHE A 145 0.44 -27.19 -4.80
N GLN A 146 0.09 -26.39 -5.81
CA GLN A 146 -1.26 -25.82 -5.96
C GLN A 146 -2.32 -26.91 -6.12
N SER A 147 -2.00 -27.96 -6.89
CA SER A 147 -2.86 -29.12 -7.01
C SER A 147 -2.99 -29.85 -5.68
N LEU A 148 -1.90 -29.98 -4.91
CA LEU A 148 -1.92 -30.60 -3.59
C LEU A 148 -2.79 -29.84 -2.58
N ILE A 149 -2.70 -28.51 -2.53
CA ILE A 149 -3.52 -27.69 -1.61
C ILE A 149 -5.02 -27.88 -1.90
N ARG A 150 -5.38 -28.09 -3.17
CA ARG A 150 -6.78 -28.32 -3.59
C ARG A 150 -7.26 -29.76 -3.40
N THR A 151 -6.40 -30.70 -3.02
CA THR A 151 -6.83 -32.07 -2.77
C THR A 151 -7.52 -32.22 -1.40
N LYS A 152 -8.56 -33.07 -1.36
CA LYS A 152 -9.24 -33.45 -0.12
C LYS A 152 -8.44 -34.56 0.56
N PHE A 153 -7.99 -34.34 1.79
CA PHE A 153 -7.37 -35.38 2.60
C PHE A 153 -8.43 -36.08 3.46
N VAL A 154 -8.58 -37.38 3.25
CA VAL A 154 -9.42 -38.24 4.10
C VAL A 154 -8.51 -38.81 5.19
N LEU A 155 -8.62 -38.31 6.43
CA LEU A 155 -7.74 -38.73 7.53
C LEU A 155 -8.17 -40.07 8.13
N ALA A 156 -9.47 -40.35 8.19
CA ALA A 156 -9.98 -41.62 8.67
C ALA A 156 -11.23 -42.02 7.89
N LYS A 157 -11.16 -43.19 7.25
CA LYS A 157 -12.33 -43.91 6.73
C LYS A 157 -12.67 -44.99 7.74
N GLN A 158 -13.79 -44.87 8.44
CA GLN A 158 -14.22 -45.87 9.40
C GLN A 158 -14.55 -47.17 8.65
N ILE A 159 -13.70 -48.19 8.77
CA ILE A 159 -13.93 -49.51 8.19
C ILE A 159 -15.03 -50.18 9.01
N GLY A 160 -16.27 -50.18 8.51
CA GLY A 160 -17.39 -50.91 9.12
C GLY A 160 -18.75 -50.21 9.07
N SER A 161 -18.83 -48.92 8.76
CA SER A 161 -20.11 -48.21 8.63
C SER A 161 -20.72 -48.44 7.24
N LYS A 162 -21.80 -49.24 7.18
CA LYS A 162 -22.56 -49.54 5.94
C LYS A 162 -23.22 -48.31 5.29
N ASP A 163 -23.32 -47.18 6.00
CA ASP A 163 -24.08 -46.00 5.57
C ASP A 163 -23.23 -44.77 5.22
N GLY A 164 -21.90 -44.91 5.04
CA GLY A 164 -21.06 -43.82 4.51
C GLY A 164 -20.94 -42.55 5.39
N SER A 165 -21.52 -42.54 6.58
CA SER A 165 -21.63 -41.37 7.46
C SER A 165 -20.46 -41.17 8.45
N GLY A 166 -19.38 -41.95 8.31
CA GLY A 166 -18.24 -41.99 9.24
C GLY A 166 -16.90 -41.54 8.68
N GLU A 167 -16.86 -40.70 7.64
CA GLU A 167 -15.60 -40.15 7.11
C GLU A 167 -15.24 -38.81 7.78
N ILE A 168 -14.21 -38.83 8.62
CA ILE A 168 -13.58 -37.59 9.13
C ILE A 168 -12.54 -37.18 8.09
N SER A 169 -12.95 -36.35 7.14
CA SER A 169 -12.06 -35.72 6.16
C SER A 169 -11.82 -34.27 6.54
N VAL A 170 -10.55 -33.85 6.52
CA VAL A 170 -10.20 -32.43 6.64
C VAL A 170 -9.95 -31.94 5.22
N ASN A 171 -10.91 -31.16 4.71
CA ASN A 171 -10.79 -30.56 3.40
C ASN A 171 -9.89 -29.32 3.48
N ILE A 172 -8.58 -29.54 3.34
CA ILE A 172 -7.57 -28.45 3.30
C ILE A 172 -7.88 -27.47 2.17
N GLY A 173 -8.36 -27.96 1.02
CA GLY A 173 -8.82 -27.13 -0.08
C GLY A 173 -9.92 -26.16 0.34
N TRP A 174 -10.95 -26.64 1.05
CA TRP A 174 -12.03 -25.78 1.56
C TRP A 174 -11.50 -24.74 2.55
N LEU A 175 -10.61 -25.13 3.47
CA LEU A 175 -10.02 -24.18 4.42
C LEU A 175 -9.22 -23.09 3.70
N TYR A 176 -8.44 -23.47 2.69
CA TYR A 176 -7.70 -22.54 1.85
C TYR A 176 -8.63 -21.62 1.07
N ASP A 177 -9.72 -22.15 0.50
CA ASP A 177 -10.74 -21.34 -0.20
C ASP A 177 -11.40 -20.33 0.74
N GLN A 178 -11.75 -20.71 1.96
CA GLN A 178 -12.30 -19.79 2.97
C GLN A 178 -11.29 -18.71 3.34
N PHE A 179 -10.02 -19.09 3.53
CA PHE A 179 -8.96 -18.14 3.82
C PHE A 179 -8.72 -17.16 2.65
N GLN A 180 -8.70 -17.65 1.41
CA GLN A 180 -8.59 -16.82 0.22
C GLN A 180 -9.77 -15.85 0.11
N ASN A 181 -10.99 -16.31 0.36
CA ASN A 181 -12.18 -15.46 0.33
C ASN A 181 -12.13 -14.38 1.41
N LEU A 182 -11.72 -14.73 2.64
CA LEU A 182 -11.50 -13.76 3.70
C LEU A 182 -10.48 -12.70 3.29
N CYS A 183 -9.32 -13.11 2.75
CA CYS A 183 -8.31 -12.17 2.27
C CYS A 183 -8.88 -11.27 1.17
N ARG A 184 -9.60 -11.82 0.18
CA ARG A 184 -10.21 -11.02 -0.89
C ARG A 184 -11.20 -9.99 -0.35
N THR A 185 -12.10 -10.38 0.55
CA THR A 185 -13.06 -9.46 1.16
C THR A 185 -12.34 -8.35 1.93
N GLN A 186 -11.30 -8.67 2.70
CA GLN A 186 -10.57 -7.66 3.46
C GLN A 186 -9.79 -6.69 2.57
N ILE A 187 -9.20 -7.19 1.47
CA ILE A 187 -8.55 -6.36 0.46
C ILE A 187 -9.57 -5.41 -0.17
N ASP A 188 -10.74 -5.92 -0.53
CA ASP A 188 -11.81 -5.11 -1.12
C ASP A 188 -12.28 -4.01 -0.16
N LEU A 189 -12.49 -4.33 1.13
CA LEU A 189 -12.84 -3.33 2.14
C LEU A 189 -11.77 -2.25 2.32
N GLU A 190 -10.48 -2.63 2.34
CA GLU A 190 -9.36 -1.69 2.44
C GLU A 190 -9.29 -0.78 1.20
N LEU A 191 -9.52 -1.34 0.01
CA LEU A 191 -9.61 -0.56 -1.23
C LEU A 191 -10.82 0.39 -1.21
N MET A 192 -11.99 -0.06 -0.77
CA MET A 192 -13.18 0.80 -0.64
C MET A 192 -12.96 1.95 0.33
N ASN A 193 -12.31 1.70 1.47
CA ASN A 193 -11.98 2.74 2.44
C ASN A 193 -11.04 3.79 1.83
N ASN A 194 -9.99 3.34 1.16
CA ASN A 194 -9.05 4.24 0.48
C ASN A 194 -9.73 5.07 -0.63
N ARG A 195 -10.65 4.46 -1.40
CA ARG A 195 -11.43 5.18 -2.41
C ARG A 195 -12.34 6.24 -1.78
N ARG A 196 -12.98 5.91 -0.67
CA ARG A 196 -13.83 6.87 0.06
C ARG A 196 -13.01 8.05 0.56
N THR A 197 -11.83 7.80 1.15
CA THR A 197 -10.92 8.86 1.60
C THR A 197 -10.50 9.74 0.43
N ALA A 198 -10.02 9.16 -0.67
CA ALA A 198 -9.60 9.91 -1.86
C ALA A 198 -10.72 10.79 -2.46
N VAL A 199 -11.96 10.28 -2.51
CA VAL A 199 -13.13 11.06 -2.95
C VAL A 199 -13.44 12.18 -1.97
N THR A 200 -13.37 11.92 -0.67
CA THR A 200 -13.64 12.94 0.36
C THR A 200 -12.61 14.06 0.28
N ASP A 201 -11.33 13.72 0.11
CA ASP A 201 -10.23 14.68 -0.03
C ASP A 201 -10.38 15.51 -1.32
N LEU A 202 -10.76 14.89 -2.44
CA LEU A 202 -11.09 15.59 -3.69
C LEU A 202 -12.21 16.61 -3.49
N LEU A 203 -13.31 16.21 -2.84
CA LEU A 203 -14.45 17.10 -2.61
C LEU A 203 -14.12 18.25 -1.67
N LEU A 204 -13.18 18.06 -0.75
CA LEU A 204 -12.73 19.09 0.19
C LEU A 204 -11.86 20.15 -0.49
N HIS A 205 -11.00 19.75 -1.43
CA HIS A 205 -10.11 20.67 -2.14
C HIS A 205 -10.73 21.27 -3.40
N TYR A 206 -11.68 20.57 -4.02
CA TYR A 206 -12.39 21.00 -5.23
C TYR A 206 -13.91 21.04 -4.98
N PRO A 207 -14.41 22.03 -4.21
CA PRO A 207 -15.83 22.10 -3.85
C PRO A 207 -16.72 22.52 -5.03
N SER A 208 -16.15 23.08 -6.11
CA SER A 208 -16.89 23.55 -7.27
C SER A 208 -17.26 22.40 -8.22
N LEU A 209 -18.54 22.30 -8.57
CA LEU A 209 -19.01 21.29 -9.53
C LEU A 209 -18.38 21.47 -10.91
N THR A 210 -18.21 22.73 -11.35
CA THR A 210 -17.59 23.07 -12.64
C THR A 210 -16.13 22.63 -12.68
N GLU A 211 -15.39 22.86 -11.59
CA GLU A 211 -13.97 22.47 -11.52
C GLU A 211 -13.81 20.95 -11.51
N LEU A 212 -14.66 20.23 -10.76
CA LEU A 212 -14.70 18.77 -10.81
C LEU A 212 -15.05 18.24 -12.21
N TYR A 213 -15.98 18.89 -12.91
CA TYR A 213 -16.33 18.51 -14.28
C TYR A 213 -15.15 18.69 -15.24
N ASP A 214 -14.47 19.84 -15.18
CA ASP A 214 -13.32 20.11 -16.04
C ASP A 214 -12.20 19.10 -15.77
N ILE A 215 -11.88 18.85 -14.51
CA ILE A 215 -10.90 17.82 -14.12
C ILE A 215 -11.31 16.45 -14.67
N ALA A 216 -12.58 16.05 -14.53
CA ALA A 216 -13.07 14.77 -15.04
C ALA A 216 -12.97 14.68 -16.56
N TYR A 217 -13.35 15.74 -17.26
CA TYR A 217 -13.27 15.84 -18.73
C TYR A 217 -11.82 15.70 -19.20
N TYR A 218 -10.90 16.46 -18.61
CA TYR A 218 -9.47 16.35 -18.90
C TYR A 218 -8.91 14.97 -18.57
N THR A 219 -9.35 14.35 -17.47
CA THR A 219 -8.92 13.00 -17.07
C THR A 219 -9.31 11.96 -18.11
N ILE A 220 -10.51 12.06 -18.68
CA ILE A 220 -10.99 11.13 -19.72
C ILE A 220 -10.16 11.29 -21.00
N ILE A 221 -9.99 12.52 -21.49
CA ILE A 221 -9.32 12.79 -22.78
C ILE A 221 -7.81 12.56 -22.69
N ALA A 222 -7.18 12.86 -21.56
CA ALA A 222 -5.76 12.63 -21.36
C ALA A 222 -5.40 11.14 -21.31
N ARG A 223 -6.40 10.24 -21.19
CA ARG A 223 -6.17 8.81 -21.06
C ARG A 223 -5.89 8.16 -22.42
N ALA A 224 -4.61 8.05 -22.75
CA ALA A 224 -4.13 7.45 -24.00
C ALA A 224 -4.50 5.97 -24.22
N THR A 225 -5.00 5.26 -23.20
CA THR A 225 -5.37 3.84 -23.30
C THR A 225 -6.81 3.60 -23.76
N LEU A 226 -7.66 4.63 -23.80
CA LEU A 226 -9.04 4.48 -24.23
C LEU A 226 -9.13 4.48 -25.77
N SER A 227 -9.97 3.62 -26.31
CA SER A 227 -10.39 3.73 -27.70
C SER A 227 -11.33 4.94 -27.88
N PRO A 228 -11.45 5.51 -29.09
CA PRO A 228 -12.34 6.64 -29.33
C PRO A 228 -13.81 6.38 -28.94
N SER A 229 -14.29 5.15 -29.12
CA SER A 229 -15.64 4.76 -28.70
C SER A 229 -15.82 4.71 -27.19
N GLU A 230 -14.80 4.26 -26.45
CA GLU A 230 -14.84 4.24 -24.98
C GLU A 230 -14.73 5.66 -24.43
N GLU A 231 -13.94 6.53 -25.05
CA GLU A 231 -13.85 7.95 -24.70
C GLU A 231 -15.21 8.63 -24.80
N GLU A 232 -15.91 8.45 -25.93
CA GLU A 232 -17.25 9.01 -26.16
C GLU A 232 -18.29 8.46 -25.17
N GLU A 233 -18.24 7.16 -24.85
CA GLU A 233 -19.11 6.56 -23.83
C GLU A 233 -18.88 7.18 -22.45
N ARG A 234 -17.61 7.39 -22.08
CA ARG A 234 -17.22 7.97 -20.78
C ARG A 234 -17.60 9.44 -20.68
N LEU A 235 -17.43 10.21 -21.76
CA LEU A 235 -17.87 11.60 -21.83
C LEU A 235 -19.40 11.71 -21.76
N SER A 236 -20.13 10.87 -22.50
CA SER A 236 -21.60 10.82 -22.40
C SER A 236 -22.06 10.47 -20.98
N ARG A 237 -21.34 9.58 -20.29
CA ARG A 237 -21.62 9.27 -18.88
C ARG A 237 -21.36 10.47 -17.97
N LEU A 238 -20.29 11.22 -18.19
CA LEU A 238 -19.97 12.44 -17.44
C LEU A 238 -21.06 13.51 -17.63
N GLU A 239 -21.52 13.74 -18.86
CA GLU A 239 -22.59 14.70 -19.17
C GLU A 239 -23.90 14.35 -18.44
N LYS A 240 -24.25 13.06 -18.39
CA LYS A 240 -25.45 12.59 -17.67
C LYS A 240 -25.39 12.82 -16.16
N LEU A 241 -24.22 13.02 -15.57
CA LEU A 241 -24.08 13.31 -14.14
C LEU A 241 -24.40 14.77 -13.81
N ILE A 242 -24.42 15.67 -14.79
CA ILE A 242 -24.89 17.05 -14.65
C ILE A 242 -26.37 17.13 -15.04
N ASP A 243 -27.21 16.30 -14.42
CA ASP A 243 -28.66 16.49 -14.51
C ASP A 243 -29.06 17.65 -13.58
N PRO A 244 -29.66 18.75 -14.09
CA PRO A 244 -30.15 19.85 -13.27
C PRO A 244 -31.17 19.43 -12.20
N SER A 245 -31.78 18.26 -12.37
CA SER A 245 -32.79 17.69 -11.48
C SER A 245 -32.19 16.90 -10.32
N ALA A 246 -30.90 16.54 -10.38
CA ALA A 246 -30.23 15.74 -9.35
C ALA A 246 -29.65 16.62 -8.22
N PRO A 247 -29.57 16.12 -6.98
CA PRO A 247 -28.90 16.84 -5.89
C PRO A 247 -27.44 17.14 -6.23
N GLU A 248 -26.99 18.37 -6.03
CA GLU A 248 -25.63 18.82 -6.40
C GLU A 248 -24.54 17.96 -5.73
N ASN A 249 -24.71 17.60 -4.45
CA ASN A 249 -23.76 16.75 -3.73
C ASN A 249 -23.64 15.33 -4.34
N PHE A 250 -24.73 14.82 -4.92
CA PHE A 250 -24.69 13.54 -5.63
C PHE A 250 -23.90 13.65 -6.93
N ALA A 251 -24.10 14.72 -7.70
CA ALA A 251 -23.32 14.99 -8.91
C ALA A 251 -21.83 15.13 -8.58
N LYS A 252 -21.47 15.94 -7.57
CA LYS A 252 -20.07 16.11 -7.12
C LYS A 252 -19.42 14.79 -6.74
N THR A 253 -20.09 13.99 -5.90
CA THR A 253 -19.56 12.69 -5.46
C THR A 253 -19.38 11.73 -6.64
N SER A 254 -20.34 11.72 -7.57
CA SER A 254 -20.28 10.86 -8.75
C SER A 254 -19.17 11.26 -9.71
N ILE A 255 -18.94 12.56 -9.91
CA ILE A 255 -17.85 13.08 -10.73
C ILE A 255 -16.50 12.80 -10.06
N ALA A 256 -16.37 13.01 -8.75
CA ALA A 256 -15.14 12.67 -8.00
C ALA A 256 -14.80 11.17 -8.09
N LEU A 257 -15.80 10.29 -8.02
CA LEU A 257 -15.63 8.86 -8.26
C LEU A 257 -15.17 8.57 -9.69
N LEU A 258 -15.69 9.30 -10.67
CA LEU A 258 -15.32 9.15 -12.08
C LEU A 258 -13.89 9.64 -12.35
N ILE A 259 -13.44 10.72 -11.70
CA ILE A 259 -12.03 11.15 -11.70
C ILE A 259 -11.15 10.03 -11.14
N LEU A 260 -11.51 9.48 -9.98
CA LEU A 260 -10.73 8.41 -9.35
C LEU A 260 -10.70 7.13 -10.20
N GLU A 261 -11.80 6.76 -10.85
CA GLU A 261 -11.87 5.55 -11.71
C GLU A 261 -11.03 5.71 -12.99
N ASN A 262 -10.99 6.91 -13.58
CA ASN A 262 -10.28 7.15 -14.84
C ASN A 262 -8.81 7.52 -14.63
N GLY A 263 -8.50 8.35 -13.65
CA GLY A 263 -7.14 8.81 -13.34
C GLY A 263 -6.39 7.89 -12.37
N GLY A 264 -7.11 7.11 -11.57
CA GLY A 264 -6.52 6.29 -10.51
C GLY A 264 -6.04 7.11 -9.30
N PRO A 265 -5.65 6.44 -8.21
CA PRO A 265 -5.25 7.10 -6.96
C PRO A 265 -3.98 7.94 -7.12
N GLY A 266 -3.07 7.58 -8.03
CA GLY A 266 -1.85 8.36 -8.29
C GLY A 266 -2.15 9.74 -8.88
N TYR A 267 -3.12 9.83 -9.78
CA TYR A 267 -3.55 11.10 -10.34
C TYR A 267 -4.29 11.97 -9.32
N VAL A 268 -5.15 11.35 -8.50
CA VAL A 268 -5.82 12.07 -7.41
C VAL A 268 -4.81 12.67 -6.43
N ASN A 269 -3.79 11.92 -6.03
CA ASN A 269 -2.73 12.48 -5.18
C ASN A 269 -1.99 13.64 -5.85
N LEU A 270 -1.74 13.57 -7.15
CA LEU A 270 -1.13 14.68 -7.89
C LEU A 270 -2.03 15.92 -7.89
N LEU A 271 -3.35 15.75 -8.05
CA LEU A 271 -4.30 16.86 -7.92
C LEU A 271 -4.27 17.47 -6.51
N MET A 272 -4.20 16.63 -5.47
CA MET A 272 -4.07 17.12 -4.08
C MET A 272 -2.75 17.88 -3.88
N ASP A 273 -1.63 17.34 -4.36
CA ASP A 273 -0.33 18.00 -4.29
C ASP A 273 -0.33 19.35 -5.03
N GLN A 274 -1.01 19.43 -6.18
CA GLN A 274 -1.21 20.68 -6.92
C GLN A 274 -2.08 21.66 -6.15
N ALA A 275 -3.23 21.22 -5.61
CA ALA A 275 -4.12 22.06 -4.80
C ALA A 275 -3.40 22.65 -3.59
N HIS A 276 -2.48 21.89 -2.97
CA HIS A 276 -1.62 22.37 -1.89
C HIS A 276 -0.57 23.41 -2.35
N GLN A 277 -0.09 23.33 -3.60
CA GLN A 277 0.91 24.26 -4.14
C GLN A 277 0.30 25.54 -4.72
N THR A 278 -0.89 25.47 -5.31
CA THR A 278 -1.57 26.61 -5.97
C THR A 278 -2.38 27.49 -5.03
N SER A 279 -2.46 27.12 -3.75
CA SER A 279 -3.17 27.89 -2.73
C SER A 279 -2.22 28.70 -1.84
N PRO A 280 -1.86 29.96 -2.20
CA PRO A 280 -1.21 30.88 -1.26
C PRO A 280 -2.12 31.28 -0.09
N GLU A 281 -3.45 31.15 -0.23
CA GLU A 281 -4.43 31.36 0.86
C GLU A 281 -4.86 30.06 1.58
N GLY A 282 -4.65 28.88 0.97
CA GLY A 282 -4.99 27.57 1.56
C GLY A 282 -3.96 27.02 2.55
N ALA A 283 -2.76 27.59 2.60
CA ALA A 283 -1.82 27.32 3.70
C ALA A 283 -2.38 27.76 5.07
N ALA A 284 -3.37 28.67 5.09
CA ALA A 284 -4.04 29.11 6.31
C ALA A 284 -5.32 28.32 6.65
N THR A 285 -5.86 27.52 5.72
CA THR A 285 -7.18 26.84 5.86
C THR A 285 -7.18 25.35 5.52
N ALA A 286 -6.03 24.70 5.34
CA ALA A 286 -5.98 23.23 5.32
C ALA A 286 -6.37 22.70 6.71
N VAL A 287 -7.63 22.32 6.92
CA VAL A 287 -8.11 21.80 8.22
C VAL A 287 -7.28 20.57 8.56
N PHE A 288 -6.32 20.72 9.48
CA PHE A 288 -5.49 19.60 9.91
C PHE A 288 -6.36 18.62 10.69
N THR A 289 -6.19 17.32 10.45
CA THR A 289 -6.72 16.32 11.38
C THR A 289 -6.04 16.48 12.75
N THR A 290 -6.71 16.07 13.83
CA THR A 290 -6.13 16.10 15.19
C THR A 290 -4.73 15.50 15.24
N GLU A 291 -4.51 14.35 14.59
CA GLU A 291 -3.21 13.65 14.56
C GLU A 291 -2.12 14.45 13.81
N GLN A 292 -2.47 15.08 12.69
CA GLN A 292 -1.53 15.94 11.96
C GLN A 292 -1.14 17.17 12.79
N LEU A 293 -2.10 17.77 13.50
CA LEU A 293 -1.86 18.93 14.34
C LEU A 293 -0.98 18.57 15.54
N VAL A 294 -1.28 17.45 16.23
CA VAL A 294 -0.46 16.92 17.33
C VAL A 294 0.96 16.63 16.86
N THR A 295 1.12 15.90 15.75
CA THR A 295 2.44 15.58 15.20
C THR A 295 3.25 16.84 14.91
N ARG A 296 2.60 17.86 14.34
CA ARG A 296 3.23 19.15 14.05
C ARG A 296 3.65 19.87 15.34
N MET A 297 2.76 19.98 16.31
CA MET A 297 3.02 20.65 17.59
C MET A 297 4.15 19.96 18.36
N VAL A 298 4.16 18.62 18.43
CA VAL A 298 5.22 17.84 19.09
C VAL A 298 6.61 18.11 18.50
N ASN A 299 6.69 18.26 17.17
CA ASN A 299 7.94 18.48 16.46
C ASN A 299 8.41 19.95 16.50
N GLU A 300 7.48 20.90 16.49
CA GLU A 300 7.80 22.33 16.36
C GLU A 300 7.89 23.08 17.71
N PHE A 301 7.23 22.60 18.77
CA PHE A 301 7.11 23.31 20.04
C PHE A 301 7.91 22.64 21.17
N SER A 302 8.51 23.45 22.06
CA SER A 302 9.05 22.98 23.33
C SER A 302 7.91 22.79 24.36
N LEU A 303 8.19 22.08 25.47
CA LEU A 303 7.21 21.93 26.54
C LEU A 303 6.77 23.30 27.11
N GLU A 304 7.71 24.23 27.31
CA GLU A 304 7.38 25.58 27.78
C GLU A 304 6.47 26.32 26.79
N ARG A 305 6.76 26.19 25.49
CA ARG A 305 5.97 26.84 24.46
C ARG A 305 4.54 26.28 24.36
N LEU A 306 4.36 24.98 24.61
CA LEU A 306 3.04 24.38 24.69
C LEU A 306 2.23 24.91 25.89
N VAL A 307 2.88 25.16 27.03
CA VAL A 307 2.21 25.79 28.18
C VAL A 307 1.78 27.22 27.85
N GLU A 308 2.66 28.02 27.26
CA GLU A 308 2.33 29.39 26.84
C GLU A 308 1.18 29.42 25.83
N LEU A 309 1.18 28.48 24.88
CA LEU A 309 0.10 28.35 23.91
C LEU A 309 -1.22 27.99 24.61
N ALA A 310 -1.19 27.06 25.57
CA ALA A 310 -2.37 26.70 26.35
C ALA A 310 -2.93 27.91 27.11
N GLU A 311 -2.07 28.69 27.79
CA GLU A 311 -2.47 29.89 28.55
C GLU A 311 -3.15 30.96 27.68
N LYS A 312 -2.76 31.08 26.41
CA LYS A 312 -3.42 32.00 25.46
C LYS A 312 -4.77 31.49 24.97
N MET A 313 -4.97 30.17 24.99
CA MET A 313 -6.05 29.53 24.27
C MET A 313 -7.17 28.99 25.16
N THR A 314 -6.89 28.63 26.41
CA THR A 314 -7.90 28.15 27.37
C THR A 314 -8.03 29.08 28.56
N ALA A 315 -9.28 29.31 28.99
CA ALA A 315 -9.60 30.07 30.21
C ALA A 315 -9.85 29.14 31.42
N ALA A 316 -9.80 27.83 31.22
CA ALA A 316 -10.09 26.83 32.26
C ALA A 316 -8.82 26.57 33.10
N GLU A 317 -8.80 27.08 34.34
CA GLU A 317 -7.61 27.01 35.21
C GLU A 317 -7.24 25.58 35.62
N ASP A 318 -8.23 24.69 35.75
CA ASP A 318 -8.02 23.26 36.02
C ASP A 318 -7.23 22.56 34.90
N VAL A 319 -7.52 22.91 33.65
CA VAL A 319 -6.77 22.43 32.48
C VAL A 319 -5.36 23.01 32.46
N LEU A 320 -5.19 24.30 32.77
CA LEU A 320 -3.88 24.94 32.81
C LEU A 320 -2.98 24.35 33.90
N GLU A 321 -3.54 24.09 35.09
CA GLU A 321 -2.81 23.44 36.17
C GLU A 321 -2.33 22.04 35.77
N TRP A 322 -3.20 21.25 35.13
CA TRP A 322 -2.83 19.94 34.60
C TRP A 322 -1.73 20.04 33.54
N ILE A 323 -1.83 20.98 32.59
CA ILE A 323 -0.82 21.18 31.53
C ILE A 323 0.52 21.61 32.13
N ARG A 324 0.54 22.53 33.10
CA ARG A 324 1.76 22.97 33.81
C ARG A 324 2.41 21.81 34.55
N GLU A 325 1.63 20.93 35.18
CA GLU A 325 2.14 19.75 35.87
C GLU A 325 2.68 18.72 34.87
N ALA A 326 1.95 18.45 33.79
CA ALA A 326 2.35 17.51 32.73
C ALA A 326 3.62 17.94 31.99
N ALA A 327 3.88 19.25 31.92
CA ALA A 327 5.08 19.84 31.30
C ALA A 327 6.34 19.73 32.18
N LYS A 328 6.23 19.37 33.46
CA LYS A 328 7.41 19.19 34.32
C LYS A 328 8.23 17.98 33.85
N PRO A 329 9.58 18.05 33.91
CA PRO A 329 10.43 16.92 33.53
C PRO A 329 10.12 15.69 34.37
N ASN A 330 9.70 14.60 33.71
CA ASN A 330 9.43 13.33 34.38
C ASN A 330 10.42 12.26 33.87
N PRO A 331 11.34 11.74 34.72
CA PRO A 331 12.33 10.75 34.32
C PRO A 331 11.73 9.41 33.84
N GLY A 332 10.45 9.16 34.11
CA GLY A 332 9.74 7.95 33.66
C GLY A 332 9.00 8.08 32.32
N THR A 333 9.06 9.21 31.62
CA THR A 333 8.31 9.43 30.38
C THR A 333 9.15 10.18 29.36
N SER A 334 9.08 9.79 28.08
CA SER A 334 9.78 10.52 27.03
C SER A 334 9.11 11.89 26.80
N GLU A 335 9.93 12.91 26.52
CA GLU A 335 9.45 14.27 26.24
C GLU A 335 8.40 14.30 25.11
N SER A 336 8.59 13.48 24.06
CA SER A 336 7.64 13.35 22.96
C SER A 336 6.24 12.91 23.42
N ASN A 337 6.17 11.95 24.36
CA ASN A 337 4.89 11.48 24.90
C ASN A 337 4.22 12.55 25.78
N GLN A 338 5.01 13.32 26.55
CA GLN A 338 4.50 14.44 27.34
C GLN A 338 3.92 15.53 26.42
N LYS A 339 4.65 15.90 25.37
CA LYS A 339 4.18 16.86 24.35
C LYS A 339 2.88 16.39 23.70
N ALA A 340 2.82 15.13 23.28
CA ALA A 340 1.62 14.59 22.62
C ALA A 340 0.38 14.67 23.51
N ALA A 341 0.50 14.28 24.79
CA ALA A 341 -0.59 14.35 25.75
C ALA A 341 -1.09 15.79 25.97
N ILE A 342 -0.16 16.75 26.10
CA ILE A 342 -0.49 18.18 26.22
C ILE A 342 -1.18 18.69 24.94
N CYS A 343 -0.68 18.34 23.75
CA CYS A 343 -1.26 18.76 22.48
C CYS A 343 -2.71 18.24 22.32
N HIS A 344 -2.96 16.97 22.65
CA HIS A 344 -4.31 16.41 22.64
C HIS A 344 -5.24 17.16 23.59
N MET A 345 -4.78 17.49 24.79
CA MET A 345 -5.57 18.22 25.77
C MET A 345 -5.93 19.64 25.27
N ILE A 346 -4.95 20.37 24.71
CA ILE A 346 -5.19 21.71 24.14
C ILE A 346 -6.25 21.63 23.02
N ILE A 347 -6.08 20.69 22.08
CA ILE A 347 -7.01 20.52 20.96
C ILE A 347 -8.41 20.11 21.43
N GLN A 348 -8.51 19.23 22.42
CA GLN A 348 -9.78 18.79 22.97
C GLN A 348 -10.57 19.95 23.61
N GLN A 349 -9.89 20.87 24.28
CA GLN A 349 -10.53 21.98 25.00
C GLN A 349 -10.86 23.16 24.09
N THR A 350 -10.03 23.43 23.10
CA THR A 350 -10.13 24.67 22.30
C THR A 350 -10.67 24.43 20.88
N GLY A 351 -10.65 23.17 20.42
CA GLY A 351 -11.07 22.78 19.09
C GLY A 351 -9.96 22.91 18.05
N VAL A 352 -9.99 22.02 17.06
CA VAL A 352 -8.94 21.89 16.02
C VAL A 352 -8.72 23.19 15.25
N GLU A 353 -9.80 23.88 14.86
CA GLU A 353 -9.73 25.12 14.06
C GLU A 353 -9.07 26.28 14.83
N ALA A 354 -9.37 26.41 16.13
CA ALA A 354 -8.81 27.46 16.96
C ALA A 354 -7.29 27.27 17.15
N VAL A 355 -6.86 26.03 17.43
CA VAL A 355 -5.44 25.72 17.60
C VAL A 355 -4.67 25.93 16.31
N GLN A 356 -5.22 25.48 15.18
CA GLN A 356 -4.62 25.71 13.88
C GLN A 356 -4.41 27.20 13.58
N LYS A 357 -5.40 28.03 13.88
CA LYS A 357 -5.31 29.48 13.70
C LYS A 357 -4.21 30.09 14.59
N ALA A 358 -4.14 29.69 15.86
CA ALA A 358 -3.13 30.18 16.79
C ALA A 358 -1.69 29.81 16.36
N ILE A 359 -1.47 28.56 15.93
CA ILE A 359 -0.15 28.11 15.44
C ILE A 359 0.27 28.87 14.18
N THR A 360 -0.67 29.16 13.29
CA THR A 360 -0.39 29.91 12.05
C THR A 360 -0.05 31.37 12.33
N GLN A 361 -0.67 31.97 13.35
CA GLN A 361 -0.43 33.34 13.77
C GLN A 361 0.90 33.53 14.51
N GLU A 362 1.42 32.52 15.23
CA GLU A 362 2.72 32.60 15.90
C GLU A 362 3.94 32.44 14.95
N LYS A 363 3.71 32.05 13.68
CA LYS A 363 4.77 31.90 12.68
C LYS A 363 5.05 33.15 11.85
N ILE A 364 4.31 34.24 12.09
CA ILE A 364 4.55 35.60 11.55
C ILE A 364 5.22 36.41 12.66
#